data_AF-A0A5D0WES2-F1
#
_entry.id   AF-A0A5D0WES2-F1
#
_cell.length_a   1.000
_cell.length_b   1.000
_cell.length_c   1.000
_cell.angle_alpha   90.00
_cell.angle_beta   90.00
_cell.angle_gamma   90.00
#
_symmetry.space_group_name_H-M   'P 1'
#
loop_
_entity.id
_entity.type
_entity.pdbx_description
1 polymer ?
#
loop_
_entity_poly.entity_id
_entity_poly.type
_entity_poly.pdbx_seq_one_letter_code
_entity_poly.pdbx_strand_id
1 'polypeptide(L)'
;MLFSYSPEGFQDNWVHETLIAILEVDLDRIANGEPRLPWSACIPEEKRNVLRRRYGIRNRRATVLDALEVLQPEQREEVRGAMIRQNALPGLLGDGQPCVCLTDLPATVREPIKDFFVFGFDILADLGLRDENYKRIYDALRYKVCAFCGVEILDAPGQKREALDHFLPIATYPFAGSNFRNLSPMGTKCNSRYKGTQNVLVDPLTGNRRSCADPFDSPNLSISLDDSRPFEGDKLGPVTCPDWRIQWNGGDEDKLDTWESVFNIAERYRASTLNPNFRDWIDHFCDWASRSPNSADSPANLRRTLHEFAMAVVPEGLAEAAFLKRATILMLEQRCDDSDDGARIFEWLSEQIREREALAA
;
A
#
# COMPACT_ATOMS: atom_id res chain seq x y z
N MET A 1 6.77 -1.73 -3.10
CA MET A 1 5.87 -0.54 -3.14
C MET A 1 6.67 0.65 -3.59
N LEU A 2 6.05 1.79 -3.91
CA LEU A 2 6.82 2.97 -4.38
C LEU A 2 7.76 3.48 -3.28
N PHE A 3 7.33 3.38 -2.02
CA PHE A 3 8.17 3.60 -0.85
C PHE A 3 7.61 2.86 0.36
N SER A 4 8.34 2.84 1.49
CA SER A 4 7.87 2.28 2.76
C SER A 4 7.44 3.34 3.76
N TYR A 5 6.49 2.98 4.63
CA TYR A 5 6.10 3.79 5.78
C TYR A 5 7.14 3.68 6.91
N SER A 6 7.20 4.74 7.73
CA SER A 6 8.04 4.74 8.93
C SER A 6 7.53 3.70 9.95
N PRO A 7 8.41 2.88 10.55
CA PRO A 7 8.03 1.96 11.62
C PRO A 7 7.65 2.69 12.92
N GLU A 8 7.83 4.02 13.00
CA GLU A 8 7.37 4.84 14.14
C GLU A 8 5.86 4.72 14.39
N GLY A 9 5.08 4.29 13.39
CA GLY A 9 3.66 3.96 13.56
C GLY A 9 3.39 2.89 14.64
N PHE A 10 4.37 2.08 15.01
CA PHE A 10 4.17 0.93 15.92
C PHE A 10 4.25 1.26 17.41
N GLN A 11 4.68 2.48 17.80
CA GLN A 11 5.08 2.79 19.18
C GLN A 11 4.01 2.51 20.26
N ASP A 12 2.72 2.49 19.91
CA ASP A 12 1.62 2.26 20.85
C ASP A 12 0.81 0.98 20.58
N ASN A 13 1.46 -0.06 20.06
CA ASN A 13 0.81 -1.35 19.77
C ASN A 13 0.36 -2.13 21.02
N TRP A 14 0.39 -1.51 22.20
CA TRP A 14 0.20 -2.16 23.49
C TRP A 14 -1.18 -2.79 23.67
N VAL A 15 -2.23 -2.28 23.01
CA VAL A 15 -3.56 -2.92 23.07
C VAL A 15 -3.48 -4.30 22.46
N HIS A 16 -2.90 -4.41 21.27
CA HIS A 16 -2.70 -5.69 20.60
C HIS A 16 -1.83 -6.64 21.43
N GLU A 17 -0.68 -6.17 21.90
CA GLU A 17 0.23 -6.95 22.75
C GLU A 17 -0.49 -7.46 24.02
N THR A 18 -1.33 -6.64 24.63
CA THR A 18 -2.12 -7.01 25.80
C THR A 18 -3.13 -8.12 25.48
N LEU A 19 -3.82 -8.04 24.33
CA LEU A 19 -4.80 -9.06 23.93
C LEU A 19 -4.13 -10.41 23.65
N ILE A 20 -2.96 -10.40 23.01
CA ILE A 20 -2.17 -11.61 22.76
C ILE A 20 -1.71 -12.20 24.09
N ALA A 21 -1.10 -11.40 24.98
CA ALA A 21 -0.63 -11.86 26.28
C ALA A 21 -1.76 -12.45 27.14
N ILE A 22 -2.96 -11.86 27.11
CA ILE A 22 -4.14 -12.41 27.79
C ILE A 22 -4.47 -13.81 27.27
N LEU A 23 -4.51 -14.00 25.95
CA LEU A 23 -4.85 -15.31 25.37
C LEU A 23 -3.75 -16.35 25.57
N GLU A 24 -2.48 -15.95 25.54
CA GLU A 24 -1.36 -16.84 25.87
C GLU A 24 -1.48 -17.38 27.30
N VAL A 25 -1.69 -16.49 28.27
CA VAL A 25 -1.90 -16.88 29.68
C VAL A 25 -3.13 -17.76 29.82
N ASP A 26 -4.22 -17.45 29.12
CA ASP A 26 -5.43 -18.26 29.16
C ASP A 26 -5.20 -19.67 28.61
N LEU A 27 -4.52 -19.81 27.48
CA LEU A 27 -4.17 -21.11 26.89
C LEU A 27 -3.24 -21.92 27.82
N ASP A 28 -2.23 -21.29 28.42
CA ASP A 28 -1.31 -21.95 29.37
C ASP A 28 -2.06 -22.49 30.58
N ARG A 29 -2.98 -21.70 31.14
CA ARG A 29 -3.78 -22.11 32.31
C ARG A 29 -4.72 -23.26 31.99
N ILE A 30 -5.40 -23.22 30.84
CA ILE A 30 -6.26 -24.33 30.39
C ILE A 30 -5.40 -25.59 30.16
N ALA A 31 -4.20 -25.46 29.60
CA ALA A 31 -3.27 -26.59 29.41
C ALA A 31 -2.83 -27.21 30.76
N ASN A 32 -2.61 -26.39 31.78
CA ASN A 32 -2.19 -26.83 33.11
C ASN A 32 -3.35 -27.21 34.05
N GLY A 33 -4.60 -27.12 33.61
CA GLY A 33 -5.78 -27.36 34.46
C GLY A 33 -5.95 -26.32 35.58
N GLU A 34 -5.42 -25.12 35.39
CA GLU A 34 -5.49 -24.03 36.35
C GLU A 34 -6.79 -23.22 36.20
N PRO A 35 -7.32 -22.63 37.29
CA PRO A 35 -8.55 -21.86 37.24
C PRO A 35 -8.40 -20.58 36.39
N ARG A 36 -9.48 -20.12 35.76
CA ARG A 36 -9.51 -18.85 35.00
C ARG A 36 -9.05 -17.67 35.85
N LEU A 37 -8.22 -16.79 35.29
CA LEU A 37 -7.89 -15.52 35.97
C LEU A 37 -9.07 -14.55 35.91
N PRO A 38 -9.36 -13.84 37.02
CA PRO A 38 -10.31 -12.73 36.97
C PRO A 38 -9.80 -11.64 36.02
N TRP A 39 -10.72 -10.88 35.40
CA TRP A 39 -10.39 -9.87 34.39
C TRP A 39 -9.31 -8.87 34.82
N SER A 40 -9.33 -8.43 36.08
CA SER A 40 -8.31 -7.50 36.58
C SER A 40 -6.90 -8.12 36.67
N ALA A 41 -6.80 -9.44 36.83
CA ALA A 41 -5.54 -10.15 36.99
C ALA A 41 -4.92 -10.60 35.66
N CYS A 42 -5.72 -10.75 34.59
CA CYS A 42 -5.18 -11.08 33.27
C CYS A 42 -4.64 -9.86 32.50
N ILE A 43 -4.99 -8.63 32.92
CA ILE A 43 -4.46 -7.42 32.29
C ILE A 43 -3.09 -7.07 32.92
N PRO A 44 -2.05 -6.77 32.11
CA PRO A 44 -0.78 -6.23 32.59
C PRO A 44 -0.98 -5.00 33.48
N GLU A 45 -0.19 -4.89 34.55
CA GLU A 45 -0.41 -3.92 35.63
C GLU A 45 -0.50 -2.48 35.12
N GLU A 46 0.41 -2.12 34.23
CA GLU A 46 0.54 -0.81 33.59
C GLU A 46 -0.67 -0.45 32.70
N LYS A 47 -1.43 -1.45 32.21
CA LYS A 47 -2.61 -1.25 31.34
C LYS A 47 -3.95 -1.41 32.07
N ARG A 48 -3.95 -1.93 33.31
CA ARG A 48 -5.18 -2.16 34.11
C ARG A 48 -6.05 -0.92 34.23
N ASN A 49 -5.45 0.24 34.46
CA ASN A 49 -6.23 1.48 34.64
C ASN A 49 -7.08 1.83 33.42
N VAL A 50 -6.59 1.50 32.22
CA VAL A 50 -7.26 1.76 30.94
C VAL A 50 -8.29 0.67 30.61
N LEU A 51 -7.92 -0.61 30.77
CA LEU A 51 -8.74 -1.72 30.28
C LEU A 51 -9.71 -2.31 31.33
N ARG A 52 -9.50 -2.11 32.64
CA ARG A 52 -10.32 -2.76 33.69
C ARG A 52 -11.81 -2.46 33.59
N ARG A 53 -12.17 -1.27 33.10
CA ARG A 53 -13.56 -0.81 32.95
C ARG A 53 -14.19 -1.17 31.60
N ARG A 54 -13.41 -1.75 30.67
CA ARG A 54 -13.89 -2.15 29.34
C ARG A 54 -14.52 -3.54 29.42
N TYR A 55 -15.76 -3.60 29.90
CA TYR A 55 -16.48 -4.87 30.06
C TYR A 55 -16.77 -5.59 28.74
N GLY A 56 -16.79 -4.87 27.61
CA GLY A 56 -16.99 -5.46 26.29
C GLY A 56 -15.91 -6.48 25.91
N ILE A 57 -14.63 -6.13 26.11
CA ILE A 57 -13.52 -7.06 25.83
C ILE A 57 -13.45 -8.17 26.88
N ARG A 58 -13.80 -7.88 28.14
CA ARG A 58 -13.93 -8.89 29.20
C ARG A 58 -14.93 -9.97 28.82
N ASN A 59 -16.12 -9.58 28.38
CA ASN A 59 -17.18 -10.53 28.05
C ASN A 59 -16.79 -11.39 26.85
N ARG A 60 -16.15 -10.80 25.84
CA ARG A 60 -15.64 -11.52 24.67
C ARG A 60 -14.52 -12.50 25.03
N ARG A 61 -13.60 -12.12 25.91
CA ARG A 61 -12.61 -13.05 26.48
C ARG A 61 -13.29 -14.26 27.13
N ALA A 62 -14.35 -14.04 27.90
CA ALA A 62 -15.08 -15.15 28.52
C ALA A 62 -15.66 -16.11 27.47
N THR A 63 -16.22 -15.58 26.38
CA THR A 63 -16.69 -16.40 25.25
C THR A 63 -15.57 -17.15 24.56
N VAL A 64 -14.38 -16.54 24.38
CA VAL A 64 -13.20 -17.25 23.86
C VAL A 64 -12.77 -18.36 24.80
N LEU A 65 -12.70 -18.12 26.11
CA LEU A 65 -12.35 -19.13 27.11
C LEU A 65 -13.32 -20.31 27.11
N ASP A 66 -14.63 -20.05 27.09
CA ASP A 66 -15.66 -21.09 27.01
C ASP A 66 -15.46 -21.97 25.75
N ALA A 67 -15.08 -21.35 24.63
CA ALA A 67 -14.82 -22.06 23.38
C ALA A 67 -13.49 -22.83 23.39
N LEU A 68 -12.46 -22.33 24.08
CA LEU A 68 -11.16 -23.00 24.21
C LEU A 68 -11.22 -24.21 25.14
N GLU A 69 -12.00 -24.15 26.22
CA GLU A 69 -12.09 -25.24 27.21
C GLU A 69 -12.72 -26.53 26.66
N VAL A 70 -13.54 -26.43 25.61
CA VAL A 70 -14.15 -27.60 24.96
C VAL A 70 -13.24 -28.25 23.90
N LEU A 71 -12.12 -27.61 23.55
CA LEU A 71 -11.18 -28.11 22.56
C LEU A 71 -10.24 -29.18 23.12
N GLN A 72 -9.92 -30.16 22.27
CA GLN A 72 -8.83 -31.10 22.57
C GLN A 72 -7.49 -30.37 22.67
N PRO A 73 -6.50 -30.91 23.41
CA PRO A 73 -5.19 -30.29 23.54
C PRO A 73 -4.55 -29.92 22.19
N GLU A 74 -4.64 -30.80 21.20
CA GLU A 74 -4.06 -30.61 19.86
C GLU A 74 -4.70 -29.42 19.14
N GLN A 75 -6.03 -29.29 19.25
CA GLN A 75 -6.77 -28.17 18.69
C GLN A 75 -6.42 -26.84 19.36
N ARG A 76 -6.12 -26.85 20.67
CA ARG A 76 -5.65 -25.64 21.36
C ARG A 76 -4.26 -25.23 20.90
N GLU A 77 -3.38 -26.19 20.63
CA GLU A 77 -2.07 -25.92 20.04
C GLU A 77 -2.17 -25.39 18.60
N GLU A 78 -3.15 -25.84 17.80
CA GLU A 78 -3.45 -25.24 16.50
C GLU A 78 -3.86 -23.76 16.63
N VAL A 79 -4.72 -23.42 17.61
CA VAL A 79 -5.10 -22.03 17.90
C VAL A 79 -3.87 -21.20 18.31
N ARG A 80 -3.04 -21.72 19.21
CA ARG A 80 -1.79 -21.05 19.63
C ARG A 80 -0.85 -20.84 18.45
N GLY A 81 -0.65 -21.87 17.63
CA GLY A 81 0.18 -21.80 16.43
C GLY A 81 -0.32 -20.75 15.44
N ALA A 82 -1.64 -20.68 15.20
CA ALA A 82 -2.23 -19.65 14.36
C ALA A 82 -2.03 -18.24 14.94
N MET A 83 -2.20 -18.06 16.25
CA MET A 83 -2.00 -16.79 16.94
C MET A 83 -0.57 -16.27 16.81
N ILE A 84 0.43 -17.13 17.06
CA ILE A 84 1.85 -16.80 16.90
C ILE A 84 2.14 -16.48 15.44
N ARG A 85 1.68 -17.35 14.53
CA ARG A 85 2.01 -17.26 13.11
C ARG A 85 1.44 -16.00 12.45
N GLN A 86 0.19 -15.65 12.72
CA GLN A 86 -0.45 -14.45 12.19
C GLN A 86 0.24 -13.16 12.64
N ASN A 87 0.91 -13.18 13.80
CA ASN A 87 1.64 -12.03 14.35
C ASN A 87 3.14 -12.04 14.05
N ALA A 88 3.65 -13.02 13.31
CA ALA A 88 5.05 -13.10 12.90
C ALA A 88 5.43 -12.10 11.78
N LEU A 89 4.92 -10.87 11.84
CA LEU A 89 5.24 -9.80 10.89
C LEU A 89 6.62 -9.20 11.22
N PRO A 90 7.51 -8.97 10.23
CA PRO A 90 7.23 -9.05 8.79
C PRO A 90 7.50 -10.43 8.17
N GLY A 91 8.07 -11.38 8.90
CA GLY A 91 8.45 -12.71 8.37
C GLY A 91 7.32 -13.41 7.62
N LEU A 92 6.10 -13.35 8.17
CA LEU A 92 4.87 -13.85 7.57
C LEU A 92 4.64 -13.35 6.14
N LEU A 93 5.12 -12.17 5.77
CA LEU A 93 4.90 -11.63 4.43
C LEU A 93 5.81 -12.27 3.37
N GLY A 94 6.95 -12.85 3.75
CA GLY A 94 7.98 -13.27 2.78
C GLY A 94 8.57 -14.67 2.95
N ASP A 95 8.35 -15.36 4.08
CA ASP A 95 9.03 -16.63 4.39
C ASP A 95 8.46 -17.88 3.67
N GLY A 96 7.39 -17.73 2.88
CA GLY A 96 6.71 -18.83 2.19
C GLY A 96 6.05 -19.85 3.13
N GLN A 97 6.12 -19.68 4.45
CA GLN A 97 5.57 -20.65 5.39
C GLN A 97 4.04 -20.54 5.43
N PRO A 98 3.32 -21.67 5.61
CA PRO A 98 1.87 -21.66 5.79
C PRO A 98 1.43 -20.74 6.93
N CYS A 99 0.22 -20.23 6.83
CA CYS A 99 -0.43 -19.47 7.90
C CYS A 99 -1.88 -19.92 8.00
N VAL A 100 -2.20 -20.58 9.11
CA VAL A 100 -3.55 -21.06 9.42
C VAL A 100 -4.50 -19.86 9.48
N CYS A 101 -5.54 -19.90 8.65
CA CYS A 101 -6.57 -18.86 8.61
C CYS A 101 -7.67 -19.18 9.63
N LEU A 102 -8.51 -18.19 9.95
CA LEU A 102 -9.64 -18.38 10.86
C LEU A 102 -10.56 -19.54 10.44
N THR A 103 -10.77 -19.73 9.13
CA THR A 103 -11.61 -20.79 8.58
C THR A 103 -11.06 -22.19 8.78
N ASP A 104 -9.76 -22.31 9.04
CA ASP A 104 -9.07 -23.59 9.21
C ASP A 104 -9.06 -24.05 10.68
N LEU A 105 -9.29 -23.11 11.61
CA LEU A 105 -9.41 -23.41 13.04
C LEU A 105 -10.68 -24.21 13.36
N PRO A 106 -10.77 -24.85 14.54
CA PRO A 106 -12.00 -25.50 15.00
C PRO A 106 -13.20 -24.53 14.97
N ALA A 107 -14.34 -24.99 14.46
CA ALA A 107 -15.52 -24.15 14.24
C ALA A 107 -16.00 -23.42 15.51
N THR A 108 -15.84 -24.04 16.67
CA THR A 108 -16.26 -23.51 17.98
C THR A 108 -15.55 -22.23 18.38
N VAL A 109 -14.30 -22.03 17.95
CA VAL A 109 -13.50 -20.85 18.33
C VAL A 109 -13.51 -19.72 17.30
N ARG A 110 -13.99 -19.97 16.08
CA ARG A 110 -13.88 -19.01 14.97
C ARG A 110 -14.53 -17.67 15.28
N GLU A 111 -15.83 -17.69 15.57
CA GLU A 111 -16.57 -16.45 15.87
C GLU A 111 -16.12 -15.81 17.19
N PRO A 112 -15.91 -16.55 18.30
CA PRO A 112 -15.35 -15.97 19.51
C PRO A 112 -14.02 -15.24 19.31
N ILE A 113 -13.07 -15.84 18.59
CA ILE A 113 -11.77 -15.22 18.29
C ILE A 113 -11.98 -13.98 17.43
N LYS A 114 -12.78 -14.08 16.38
CA LYS A 114 -13.05 -12.95 15.47
C LYS A 114 -13.65 -11.78 16.22
N ASP A 115 -14.71 -11.99 17.00
CA ASP A 115 -15.38 -10.95 17.76
C ASP A 115 -14.45 -10.34 18.82
N PHE A 116 -13.59 -11.14 19.46
CA PHE A 116 -12.59 -10.65 20.41
C PHE A 116 -11.59 -9.67 19.77
N PHE A 117 -11.02 -10.01 18.62
CA PHE A 117 -10.03 -9.16 17.95
C PHE A 117 -10.64 -7.99 17.17
N VAL A 118 -11.84 -8.15 16.60
CA VAL A 118 -12.59 -7.03 16.01
C VAL A 118 -12.90 -5.99 17.08
N PHE A 119 -13.36 -6.41 18.26
CA PHE A 119 -13.56 -5.50 19.36
C PHE A 119 -12.25 -4.89 19.89
N GLY A 120 -11.16 -5.65 19.84
CA GLY A 120 -9.82 -5.14 20.10
C GLY A 120 -9.41 -4.01 19.16
N PHE A 121 -9.71 -4.14 17.87
CA PHE A 121 -9.52 -3.09 16.88
C PHE A 121 -10.40 -1.86 17.15
N ASP A 122 -11.66 -2.05 17.55
CA ASP A 122 -12.55 -0.95 17.93
C ASP A 122 -12.02 -0.17 19.15
N ILE A 123 -11.42 -0.85 20.13
CA ILE A 123 -10.78 -0.20 21.28
C ILE A 123 -9.66 0.76 20.85
N LEU A 124 -8.91 0.46 19.78
CA LEU A 124 -7.88 1.35 19.26
C LEU A 124 -8.48 2.71 18.84
N ALA A 125 -9.70 2.69 18.30
CA ALA A 125 -10.45 3.89 17.95
C ALA A 125 -10.86 4.67 19.19
N ASP A 126 -11.48 4.00 20.16
CA ASP A 126 -11.97 4.61 21.39
C ASP A 126 -10.87 5.28 22.21
N LEU A 127 -9.64 4.79 22.08
CA LEU A 127 -8.47 5.31 22.78
C LEU A 127 -7.70 6.35 21.98
N GLY A 128 -8.12 6.68 20.75
CA GLY A 128 -7.42 7.62 19.87
C GLY A 128 -6.14 7.05 19.23
N LEU A 129 -5.76 5.81 19.54
CA LEU A 129 -4.50 5.21 19.09
C LEU A 129 -4.44 5.01 17.57
N ARG A 130 -5.59 4.81 16.91
CA ARG A 130 -5.64 4.79 15.43
C ARG A 130 -5.27 6.15 14.82
N ASP A 131 -5.76 7.24 15.41
CA ASP A 131 -5.45 8.58 14.90
C ASP A 131 -4.00 8.95 15.17
N GLU A 132 -3.46 8.57 16.33
CA GLU A 132 -2.04 8.74 16.66
C GLU A 132 -1.12 7.93 15.75
N ASN A 133 -1.45 6.65 15.50
CA ASN A 133 -0.73 5.80 14.54
C ASN A 133 -0.73 6.43 13.14
N TYR A 134 -1.90 6.83 12.63
CA TYR A 134 -2.02 7.48 11.33
C TYR A 134 -1.18 8.77 11.29
N LYS A 135 -1.28 9.61 12.34
CA LYS A 135 -0.55 10.87 12.42
C LYS A 135 0.97 10.67 12.37
N ARG A 136 1.51 9.70 13.12
CA ARG A 136 2.96 9.41 13.10
C ARG A 136 3.43 8.99 11.71
N ILE A 137 2.68 8.08 11.08
CA ILE A 137 2.99 7.67 9.70
C ILE A 137 2.93 8.87 8.78
N TYR A 138 1.83 9.64 8.83
CA TYR A 138 1.63 10.82 8.00
C TYR A 138 2.73 11.86 8.17
N ASP A 139 3.11 12.20 9.40
CA ASP A 139 4.14 13.20 9.68
C ASP A 139 5.50 12.78 9.12
N ALA A 140 5.85 11.50 9.21
CA ALA A 140 7.08 10.94 8.68
C ALA A 140 7.13 10.86 7.14
N LEU A 141 5.99 10.97 6.44
CA LEU A 141 5.96 10.95 4.99
C LEU A 141 6.65 12.16 4.37
N ARG A 142 7.63 11.92 3.49
CA ARG A 142 8.20 12.97 2.61
C ARG A 142 7.15 13.52 1.65
N TYR A 143 6.36 12.64 1.04
CA TYR A 143 5.26 12.99 0.15
C TYR A 143 3.96 12.50 0.76
N LYS A 144 2.96 13.38 0.93
CA LYS A 144 1.67 13.03 1.55
C LYS A 144 0.76 12.28 0.58
N VAL A 145 1.29 11.20 0.01
CA VAL A 145 0.62 10.32 -0.96
C VAL A 145 0.66 8.88 -0.47
N CYS A 146 -0.20 8.03 -1.00
CA CYS A 146 -0.28 6.61 -0.71
C CYS A 146 1.01 5.89 -1.16
N ALA A 147 1.65 5.13 -0.26
CA ALA A 147 2.87 4.37 -0.58
C ALA A 147 2.68 3.29 -1.64
N PHE A 148 1.44 2.79 -1.76
CA PHE A 148 1.10 1.70 -2.67
C PHE A 148 1.00 2.15 -4.12
N CYS A 149 0.55 3.38 -4.39
CA CYS A 149 0.34 3.86 -5.76
C CYS A 149 1.03 5.18 -6.06
N GLY A 150 1.63 5.88 -5.10
CA GLY A 150 2.33 7.16 -5.31
C GLY A 150 1.48 8.33 -5.84
N VAL A 151 0.18 8.14 -6.12
CA VAL A 151 -0.66 9.14 -6.81
C VAL A 151 -1.82 9.64 -5.94
N GLU A 152 -2.40 8.79 -5.09
CA GLU A 152 -3.50 9.22 -4.21
C GLU A 152 -2.95 10.04 -3.04
N ILE A 153 -3.41 11.29 -2.90
CA ILE A 153 -3.10 12.13 -1.74
C ILE A 153 -3.71 11.51 -0.49
N LEU A 154 -2.96 11.53 0.60
CA LEU A 154 -3.46 11.17 1.92
C LEU A 154 -3.94 12.43 2.65
N ASP A 155 -5.11 12.34 3.26
CA ASP A 155 -5.71 13.45 3.99
C ASP A 155 -4.96 13.76 5.30
N ALA A 156 -4.86 15.04 5.65
CA ALA A 156 -4.13 15.45 6.85
C ALA A 156 -4.80 14.93 8.15
N PRO A 157 -4.00 14.59 9.19
CA PRO A 157 -4.53 14.20 10.50
C PRO A 157 -5.50 15.24 11.08
N GLY A 158 -6.57 14.77 11.72
CA GLY A 158 -7.62 15.62 12.30
C GLY A 158 -8.76 16.00 11.32
N GLN A 159 -8.65 15.61 10.05
CA GLN A 159 -9.76 15.66 9.09
C GLN A 159 -10.41 14.28 8.92
N LYS A 160 -11.44 14.20 8.07
CA LYS A 160 -11.82 12.90 7.50
C LYS A 160 -10.59 12.37 6.77
N ARG A 161 -10.16 11.18 7.13
CA ARG A 161 -8.94 10.53 6.63
C ARG A 161 -9.22 9.13 6.13
N GLU A 162 -8.22 8.52 5.51
CA GLU A 162 -8.29 7.15 5.04
C GLU A 162 -8.54 6.20 6.22
N ALA A 163 -9.34 5.16 5.95
CA ALA A 163 -9.50 4.08 6.88
C ALA A 163 -8.14 3.42 7.14
N LEU A 164 -7.81 3.22 8.42
CA LEU A 164 -6.71 2.33 8.81
C LEU A 164 -7.21 0.90 8.72
N ASP A 165 -7.32 0.42 7.48
CA ASP A 165 -7.72 -0.95 7.20
C ASP A 165 -6.54 -1.92 7.28
N HIS A 166 -6.90 -3.19 7.37
CA HIS A 166 -5.95 -4.27 7.63
C HIS A 166 -5.29 -4.71 6.33
N PHE A 167 -3.95 -4.76 6.30
CA PHE A 167 -3.20 -5.31 5.18
C PHE A 167 -3.50 -6.80 5.00
N LEU A 168 -3.42 -7.56 6.10
CA LEU A 168 -3.96 -8.90 6.26
C LEU A 168 -5.41 -8.80 6.79
N PRO A 169 -6.44 -9.19 6.00
CA PRO A 169 -7.84 -9.00 6.39
C PRO A 169 -8.17 -9.61 7.76
N ILE A 170 -8.74 -8.82 8.68
CA ILE A 170 -9.11 -9.29 10.03
C ILE A 170 -10.12 -10.45 10.03
N ALA A 171 -10.95 -10.55 8.99
CA ALA A 171 -11.87 -11.68 8.82
C ALA A 171 -11.16 -13.01 8.54
N THR A 172 -9.93 -12.95 8.01
CA THR A 172 -9.09 -14.12 7.69
C THR A 172 -8.02 -14.34 8.76
N TYR A 173 -7.41 -13.26 9.24
CA TYR A 173 -6.29 -13.25 10.17
C TYR A 173 -6.60 -12.40 11.42
N PRO A 174 -7.58 -12.82 12.24
CA PRO A 174 -8.07 -12.00 13.35
C PRO A 174 -7.01 -11.75 14.42
N PHE A 175 -6.08 -12.67 14.64
CA PHE A 175 -5.03 -12.48 15.65
C PHE A 175 -4.12 -11.30 15.34
N ALA A 176 -3.99 -10.89 14.08
CA ALA A 176 -3.26 -9.69 13.66
C ALA A 176 -4.15 -8.44 13.51
N GLY A 177 -5.44 -8.53 13.89
CA GLY A 177 -6.43 -7.48 13.64
C GLY A 177 -6.10 -6.13 14.29
N SER A 178 -5.69 -6.16 15.56
CA SER A 178 -5.32 -4.95 16.28
C SER A 178 -3.84 -4.56 16.13
N ASN A 179 -3.04 -5.34 15.39
CA ASN A 179 -1.60 -5.15 15.28
C ASN A 179 -1.28 -3.95 14.38
N PHE A 180 -0.61 -2.92 14.88
CA PHE A 180 -0.26 -1.74 14.06
C PHE A 180 0.64 -2.04 12.87
N ARG A 181 1.41 -3.12 12.89
CA ARG A 181 2.15 -3.56 11.69
C ARG A 181 1.23 -4.10 10.59
N ASN A 182 0.02 -4.50 10.95
CA ASN A 182 -1.03 -4.92 10.02
C ASN A 182 -1.95 -3.75 9.60
N LEU A 183 -1.82 -2.57 10.21
CA LEU A 183 -2.66 -1.40 9.94
C LEU A 183 -1.84 -0.35 9.19
N SER A 184 -1.91 -0.39 7.87
CA SER A 184 -1.15 0.50 7.00
C SER A 184 -2.11 1.48 6.29
N PRO A 185 -1.86 2.80 6.37
CA PRO A 185 -2.65 3.78 5.62
C PRO A 185 -2.62 3.48 4.12
N MET A 186 -3.76 3.63 3.45
CA MET A 186 -3.89 3.40 2.02
C MET A 186 -4.86 4.40 1.44
N GLY A 187 -4.53 4.99 0.28
CA GLY A 187 -5.48 5.79 -0.48
C GLY A 187 -6.78 5.02 -0.75
N THR A 188 -7.90 5.73 -0.81
CA THR A 188 -9.24 5.11 -0.82
C THR A 188 -9.44 4.13 -1.99
N LYS A 189 -8.87 4.41 -3.17
CA LYS A 189 -8.95 3.47 -4.30
C LYS A 189 -8.11 2.23 -4.01
N CYS A 190 -6.83 2.41 -3.65
CA CYS A 190 -5.95 1.30 -3.23
C CYS A 190 -6.62 0.41 -2.18
N ASN A 191 -7.17 1.02 -1.13
CA ASN A 191 -7.75 0.32 -0.01
C ASN A 191 -9.08 -0.36 -0.37
N SER A 192 -10.09 0.43 -0.74
CA SER A 192 -11.48 -0.07 -0.78
C SER A 192 -11.87 -0.69 -2.11
N ARG A 193 -11.21 -0.33 -3.22
CA ARG A 193 -11.59 -0.81 -4.57
C ARG A 193 -10.69 -1.92 -5.07
N TYR A 194 -9.40 -1.84 -4.80
CA TYR A 194 -8.43 -2.82 -5.26
C TYR A 194 -8.16 -3.85 -4.17
N LYS A 195 -7.48 -3.48 -3.09
CA LYS A 195 -7.11 -4.44 -2.03
C LYS A 195 -8.34 -5.05 -1.35
N GLY A 196 -9.29 -4.23 -0.92
CA GLY A 196 -10.52 -4.65 -0.25
C GLY A 196 -10.30 -5.70 0.84
N THR A 197 -10.96 -6.85 0.71
CA THR A 197 -10.80 -7.99 1.61
C THR A 197 -9.88 -9.08 1.04
N GLN A 198 -9.13 -8.80 -0.03
CA GLN A 198 -8.25 -9.79 -0.65
C GLN A 198 -7.19 -10.29 0.34
N ASN A 199 -6.90 -11.58 0.25
CA ASN A 199 -5.80 -12.20 0.96
C ASN A 199 -4.50 -12.01 0.16
N VAL A 200 -3.62 -11.14 0.63
CA VAL A 200 -2.34 -10.87 -0.05
C VAL A 200 -1.38 -12.05 0.03
N LEU A 201 -1.56 -12.98 0.98
CA LEU A 201 -0.69 -14.12 1.22
C LEU A 201 -0.98 -15.33 0.33
N VAL A 202 -2.11 -15.32 -0.38
CA VAL A 202 -2.57 -16.44 -1.20
C VAL A 202 -2.96 -15.92 -2.58
N ASP A 203 -2.48 -16.60 -3.61
CA ASP A 203 -2.92 -16.35 -4.98
C ASP A 203 -4.37 -16.84 -5.14
N PRO A 204 -5.31 -15.97 -5.54
CA PRO A 204 -6.73 -16.34 -5.60
C PRO A 204 -7.08 -17.30 -6.74
N LEU A 205 -6.22 -17.45 -7.75
CA LEU A 205 -6.45 -18.33 -8.90
C LEU A 205 -5.96 -19.75 -8.62
N THR A 206 -4.81 -19.88 -7.97
CA THR A 206 -4.13 -21.16 -7.72
C THR A 206 -4.33 -21.67 -6.30
N GLY A 207 -4.67 -20.79 -5.35
CA GLY A 207 -4.70 -21.11 -3.92
C GLY A 207 -3.31 -21.25 -3.28
N ASN A 208 -2.24 -20.99 -4.02
CA ASN A 208 -0.87 -21.14 -3.54
C ASN A 208 -0.44 -19.96 -2.67
N ARG A 209 0.48 -20.24 -1.75
CA ARG A 209 1.17 -19.23 -0.95
C ARG A 209 2.04 -18.34 -1.85
N ARG A 210 2.01 -17.02 -1.64
CA ARG A 210 2.87 -16.05 -2.36
C ARG A 210 3.50 -15.01 -1.44
N SER A 211 4.69 -14.52 -1.75
CA SER A 211 5.35 -13.46 -0.97
C SER A 211 4.72 -12.10 -1.26
N CYS A 212 4.77 -11.17 -0.31
CA CYS A 212 4.31 -9.80 -0.52
C CYS A 212 5.26 -8.80 0.17
N ALA A 213 5.27 -7.57 -0.33
CA ALA A 213 6.09 -6.49 0.24
C ALA A 213 5.53 -6.05 1.60
N ASP A 214 6.43 -5.78 2.55
CA ASP A 214 6.06 -5.19 3.85
C ASP A 214 5.84 -3.68 3.69
N PRO A 215 4.63 -3.14 4.00
CA PRO A 215 4.35 -1.71 3.98
C PRO A 215 5.37 -0.82 4.71
N PHE A 216 6.11 -1.37 5.67
CA PHE A 216 7.04 -0.62 6.51
C PHE A 216 8.52 -0.95 6.25
N ASP A 217 8.82 -1.93 5.41
CA ASP A 217 10.19 -2.37 5.10
C ASP A 217 10.25 -3.04 3.72
N SER A 218 10.01 -2.23 2.68
CA SER A 218 10.11 -2.68 1.29
C SER A 218 11.04 -1.79 0.48
N PRO A 219 11.73 -2.35 -0.52
CA PRO A 219 12.51 -1.55 -1.46
C PRO A 219 11.60 -0.53 -2.16
N ASN A 220 12.15 0.67 -2.35
CA ASN A 220 11.48 1.74 -3.08
C ASN A 220 11.50 1.40 -4.57
N LEU A 221 10.33 1.13 -5.14
CA LEU A 221 10.18 0.93 -6.58
C LEU A 221 10.32 2.27 -7.30
N SER A 222 11.05 2.25 -8.41
CA SER A 222 11.01 3.33 -9.40
C SER A 222 10.39 2.82 -10.70
N ILE A 223 9.92 3.73 -11.54
CA ILE A 223 9.27 3.41 -12.80
C ILE A 223 10.16 3.82 -13.97
N SER A 224 10.17 3.02 -15.03
CA SER A 224 10.61 3.42 -16.37
C SER A 224 9.46 3.25 -17.35
N LEU A 225 9.39 4.13 -18.35
CA LEU A 225 8.47 4.06 -19.48
C LEU A 225 9.22 3.86 -20.81
N ASP A 226 10.52 3.59 -20.76
CA ASP A 226 11.45 3.58 -21.89
C ASP A 226 10.98 2.71 -23.05
N ASP A 227 10.35 1.57 -22.75
CA ASP A 227 9.81 0.62 -23.72
C ASP A 227 8.46 1.04 -24.35
N SER A 228 7.89 2.17 -23.94
CA SER A 228 6.62 2.67 -24.48
C SER A 228 6.77 3.16 -25.91
N ARG A 229 5.69 3.07 -26.69
CA ARG A 229 5.68 3.47 -28.10
C ARG A 229 4.82 4.72 -28.28
N PRO A 230 5.40 5.91 -28.54
CA PRO A 230 4.72 7.20 -28.40
C PRO A 230 3.42 7.36 -29.20
N PHE A 231 3.28 6.65 -30.32
CA PHE A 231 2.22 6.89 -31.29
C PHE A 231 1.36 5.64 -31.60
N GLU A 232 1.42 4.61 -30.75
CA GLU A 232 0.76 3.33 -31.00
C GLU A 232 -0.39 3.01 -30.01
N GLY A 233 -0.70 3.91 -29.09
CA GLY A 233 -1.74 3.70 -28.08
C GLY A 233 -3.12 4.20 -28.46
N ASP A 234 -3.95 4.42 -27.43
CA ASP A 234 -5.34 4.82 -27.58
C ASP A 234 -5.47 6.24 -28.14
N LYS A 235 -6.47 6.47 -28.98
CA LYS A 235 -6.84 7.83 -29.44
C LYS A 235 -7.76 8.50 -28.43
N LEU A 236 -7.31 9.61 -27.85
CA LEU A 236 -8.10 10.48 -26.97
C LEU A 236 -8.30 11.85 -27.64
N GLY A 237 -9.41 11.97 -28.36
CA GLY A 237 -9.69 13.17 -29.16
C GLY A 237 -8.66 13.34 -30.29
N PRO A 238 -7.98 14.50 -30.39
CA PRO A 238 -6.97 14.73 -31.43
C PRO A 238 -5.60 14.11 -31.12
N VAL A 239 -5.38 13.59 -29.90
CA VAL A 239 -4.09 13.05 -29.48
C VAL A 239 -4.12 11.52 -29.49
N THR A 240 -3.12 10.91 -30.12
CA THR A 240 -2.82 9.48 -29.93
C THR A 240 -1.89 9.37 -28.72
N CYS A 241 -2.33 8.66 -27.68
CA CYS A 241 -1.47 8.38 -26.53
C CYS A 241 -0.42 7.33 -26.88
N PRO A 242 0.68 7.25 -26.11
CA PRO A 242 1.62 6.14 -26.20
C PRO A 242 0.97 4.78 -25.88
N ASP A 243 1.47 3.73 -26.52
CA ASP A 243 1.32 2.37 -26.00
C ASP A 243 2.26 2.21 -24.81
N TRP A 244 1.72 2.42 -23.62
CA TRP A 244 2.48 2.48 -22.38
C TRP A 244 3.02 1.11 -21.98
N ARG A 245 4.35 1.00 -21.88
CA ARG A 245 5.06 -0.16 -21.33
C ARG A 245 5.70 0.25 -20.02
N ILE A 246 4.98 -0.05 -18.93
CA ILE A 246 5.40 0.30 -17.57
C ILE A 246 6.37 -0.75 -17.05
N GLN A 247 7.60 -0.33 -16.77
CA GLN A 247 8.62 -1.16 -16.15
C GLN A 247 8.87 -0.72 -14.72
N TRP A 248 9.06 -1.70 -13.84
CA TRP A 248 9.37 -1.48 -12.42
C TRP A 248 10.83 -1.77 -12.17
N ASN A 249 11.53 -0.81 -11.60
CA ASN A 249 12.94 -0.91 -11.26
C ASN A 249 13.11 -1.08 -9.75
N GLY A 250 13.84 -2.13 -9.39
CA GLY A 250 14.12 -2.51 -8.01
C GLY A 250 13.08 -3.47 -7.43
N GLY A 251 13.40 -4.01 -6.26
CA GLY A 251 12.53 -4.94 -5.57
C GLY A 251 12.70 -6.40 -5.96
N ASP A 252 11.93 -7.24 -5.28
CA ASP A 252 11.83 -8.68 -5.48
C ASP A 252 10.64 -8.97 -6.41
N GLU A 253 10.85 -9.80 -7.42
CA GLU A 253 9.90 -10.03 -8.51
C GLU A 253 8.58 -10.64 -8.00
N ASP A 254 8.65 -11.67 -7.13
CA ASP A 254 7.45 -12.31 -6.57
C ASP A 254 6.60 -11.32 -5.75
N LYS A 255 7.26 -10.45 -4.98
CA LYS A 255 6.58 -9.40 -4.20
C LYS A 255 5.99 -8.32 -5.10
N LEU A 256 6.65 -8.00 -6.21
CA LEU A 256 6.17 -7.06 -7.21
C LEU A 256 4.93 -7.61 -7.91
N ASP A 257 4.93 -8.87 -8.32
CA ASP A 257 3.78 -9.55 -8.94
C ASP A 257 2.57 -9.59 -7.99
N THR A 258 2.82 -9.86 -6.71
CA THR A 258 1.76 -9.81 -5.70
C THR A 258 1.22 -8.39 -5.53
N TRP A 259 2.08 -7.38 -5.50
CA TRP A 259 1.66 -5.99 -5.41
C TRP A 259 0.86 -5.56 -6.65
N GLU A 260 1.35 -5.88 -7.86
CA GLU A 260 0.67 -5.54 -9.11
C GLU A 260 -0.68 -6.26 -9.23
N SER A 261 -0.75 -7.56 -8.91
CA SER A 261 -2.02 -8.30 -8.95
C SER A 261 -3.07 -7.80 -7.95
N VAL A 262 -2.64 -7.35 -6.76
CA VAL A 262 -3.55 -6.83 -5.73
C VAL A 262 -4.02 -5.41 -6.05
N PHE A 263 -3.13 -4.55 -6.51
CA PHE A 263 -3.39 -3.11 -6.63
C PHE A 263 -3.63 -2.62 -8.07
N ASN A 264 -3.34 -3.46 -9.07
CA ASN A 264 -3.48 -3.24 -10.51
C ASN A 264 -2.89 -1.88 -10.95
N ILE A 265 -1.66 -1.62 -10.55
CA ILE A 265 -1.07 -0.27 -10.61
C ILE A 265 -0.76 0.12 -12.05
N ALA A 266 -0.24 -0.78 -12.88
CA ALA A 266 0.09 -0.48 -14.27
C ALA A 266 -1.15 -0.01 -15.05
N GLU A 267 -2.25 -0.77 -14.99
CA GLU A 267 -3.49 -0.38 -15.69
C GLU A 267 -4.09 0.91 -15.09
N ARG A 268 -3.99 1.09 -13.76
CA ARG A 268 -4.46 2.34 -13.12
C ARG A 268 -3.65 3.55 -13.56
N TYR A 269 -2.33 3.42 -13.65
CA TYR A 269 -1.48 4.48 -14.16
C TYR A 269 -1.86 4.80 -15.61
N ARG A 270 -1.99 3.77 -16.46
CA ARG A 270 -2.43 3.91 -17.85
C ARG A 270 -3.75 4.69 -17.95
N ALA A 271 -4.81 4.17 -17.32
CA ALA A 271 -6.17 4.66 -17.48
C ALA A 271 -6.47 5.95 -16.71
N SER A 272 -5.89 6.14 -15.52
CA SER A 272 -6.25 7.24 -14.62
C SER A 272 -5.22 8.35 -14.52
N THR A 273 -4.00 8.16 -15.03
CA THR A 273 -2.92 9.15 -14.90
C THR A 273 -2.24 9.45 -16.23
N LEU A 274 -1.61 8.47 -16.87
CA LEU A 274 -0.86 8.65 -18.10
C LEU A 274 -1.76 9.12 -19.26
N ASN A 275 -2.79 8.37 -19.61
CA ASN A 275 -3.69 8.73 -20.72
C ASN A 275 -4.39 10.09 -20.48
N PRO A 276 -5.05 10.35 -19.34
CA PRO A 276 -5.77 11.60 -19.14
C PRO A 276 -4.87 12.85 -19.09
N ASN A 277 -3.62 12.71 -18.65
CA ASN A 277 -2.71 13.86 -18.48
C ASN A 277 -1.68 14.00 -19.62
N PHE A 278 -1.59 13.03 -20.54
CA PHE A 278 -0.55 13.03 -21.58
C PHE A 278 -0.53 14.34 -22.36
N ARG A 279 -1.69 14.77 -22.87
CA ARG A 279 -1.81 16.03 -23.61
C ARG A 279 -1.35 17.23 -22.78
N ASP A 280 -1.86 17.39 -21.57
CA ASP A 280 -1.53 18.53 -20.70
C ASP A 280 -0.04 18.57 -20.34
N TRP A 281 0.60 17.41 -20.20
CA TRP A 281 2.04 17.33 -19.95
C TRP A 281 2.87 17.73 -21.16
N ILE A 282 2.46 17.34 -22.36
CA ILE A 282 3.09 17.75 -23.62
C ILE A 282 2.86 19.24 -23.86
N ASP A 283 1.65 19.74 -23.61
CA ASP A 283 1.34 21.15 -23.75
C ASP A 283 2.20 22.00 -22.81
N HIS A 284 2.39 21.56 -21.56
CA HIS A 284 3.30 22.20 -20.61
C HIS A 284 4.76 22.20 -21.10
N PHE A 285 5.22 21.09 -21.69
CA PHE A 285 6.55 21.02 -22.29
C PHE A 285 6.70 22.01 -23.45
N CYS A 286 5.76 22.03 -24.39
CA CYS A 286 5.80 22.91 -25.56
C CYS A 286 5.70 24.39 -25.17
N ASP A 287 4.85 24.74 -24.19
CA ASP A 287 4.76 26.11 -23.65
C ASP A 287 6.08 26.56 -23.04
N TRP A 288 6.76 25.67 -22.30
CA TRP A 288 8.07 25.97 -21.74
C TRP A 288 9.15 26.09 -22.83
N ALA A 289 9.18 25.16 -23.79
CA ALA A 289 10.17 25.12 -24.86
C ALA A 289 10.07 26.32 -25.82
N SER A 290 8.85 26.83 -26.08
CA SER A 290 8.62 28.01 -26.93
C SER A 290 9.26 29.30 -26.40
N ARG A 291 9.64 29.33 -25.12
CA ARG A 291 10.31 30.48 -24.49
C ARG A 291 11.83 30.40 -24.61
N SER A 292 12.35 29.28 -25.09
CA SER A 292 13.77 29.00 -25.20
C SER A 292 14.17 29.02 -26.68
N PRO A 293 15.08 29.92 -27.10
CA PRO A 293 15.54 29.95 -28.48
C PRO A 293 16.16 28.62 -28.91
N ASN A 294 15.89 28.22 -30.15
CA ASN A 294 16.44 27.04 -30.81
C ASN A 294 16.09 25.70 -30.14
N SER A 295 15.03 25.67 -29.32
CA SER A 295 14.63 24.50 -28.51
C SER A 295 14.30 23.26 -29.34
N ALA A 296 13.85 23.43 -30.58
CA ALA A 296 13.46 22.36 -31.49
C ALA A 296 13.94 22.57 -32.95
N ASP A 297 15.08 23.23 -33.15
CA ASP A 297 15.63 23.50 -34.50
C ASP A 297 16.29 22.27 -35.13
N SER A 298 16.64 21.29 -34.30
CA SER A 298 17.22 20.01 -34.73
C SER A 298 16.82 18.90 -33.77
N PRO A 299 16.84 17.62 -34.20
CA PRO A 299 16.57 16.48 -33.32
C PRO A 299 17.44 16.48 -32.05
N ALA A 300 18.72 16.83 -32.18
CA ALA A 300 19.64 16.92 -31.05
C ALA A 300 19.26 18.02 -30.04
N ASN A 301 18.81 19.18 -30.53
CA ASN A 301 18.31 20.24 -29.65
C ASN A 301 17.03 19.82 -28.95
N LEU A 302 16.06 19.23 -29.68
CA LEU A 302 14.81 18.78 -29.08
C LEU A 302 15.06 17.75 -27.96
N ARG A 303 15.93 16.77 -28.20
CA ARG A 303 16.31 15.78 -27.20
C ARG A 303 16.87 16.44 -25.94
N ARG A 304 17.81 17.38 -26.10
CA ARG A 304 18.38 18.14 -24.97
C ARG A 304 17.30 18.95 -24.24
N THR A 305 16.39 19.60 -24.97
CA THR A 305 15.28 20.37 -24.40
C THR A 305 14.33 19.49 -23.58
N LEU A 306 14.00 18.28 -24.08
CA LEU A 306 13.22 17.28 -23.33
C LEU A 306 13.91 16.90 -22.02
N HIS A 307 15.21 16.60 -22.08
CA HIS A 307 16.01 16.27 -20.90
C HIS A 307 16.02 17.40 -19.87
N GLU A 308 16.32 18.63 -20.32
CA GLU A 308 16.37 19.82 -19.47
C GLU A 308 15.01 20.07 -18.80
N PHE A 309 13.90 19.91 -19.52
CA PHE A 309 12.56 20.03 -18.95
C PHE A 309 12.29 18.95 -17.90
N ALA A 310 12.58 17.69 -18.21
CA ALA A 310 12.38 16.57 -17.28
C ALA A 310 13.15 16.75 -15.97
N MET A 311 14.37 17.29 -16.06
CA MET A 311 15.27 17.43 -14.92
C MET A 311 15.06 18.73 -14.13
N ALA A 312 14.84 19.86 -14.80
CA ALA A 312 14.82 21.18 -14.17
C ALA A 312 13.42 21.75 -13.93
N VAL A 313 12.40 21.30 -14.68
CA VAL A 313 11.05 21.89 -14.64
C VAL A 313 10.06 20.96 -13.95
N VAL A 314 10.10 19.66 -14.24
CA VAL A 314 9.24 18.70 -13.57
C VAL A 314 9.74 18.54 -12.12
N PRO A 315 8.87 18.66 -11.09
CA PRO A 315 9.29 18.43 -9.71
C PRO A 315 9.89 17.04 -9.50
N GLU A 316 10.79 16.89 -8.53
CA GLU A 316 11.30 15.58 -8.13
C GLU A 316 10.29 14.84 -7.25
N GLY A 317 10.24 13.52 -7.41
CA GLY A 317 9.48 12.63 -6.54
C GLY A 317 8.01 12.44 -6.91
N LEU A 318 7.17 12.21 -5.89
CA LEU A 318 5.83 11.64 -6.06
C LEU A 318 4.69 12.66 -5.99
N ALA A 319 4.97 13.91 -5.61
CA ALA A 319 3.96 14.95 -5.56
C ALA A 319 3.29 15.12 -6.94
N GLU A 320 1.96 15.19 -6.98
CA GLU A 320 1.18 15.42 -8.20
C GLU A 320 1.52 14.47 -9.36
N ALA A 321 1.90 13.23 -9.05
CA ALA A 321 2.35 12.25 -10.05
C ALA A 321 3.56 12.72 -10.91
N ALA A 322 4.39 13.62 -10.38
CA ALA A 322 5.55 14.17 -11.10
C ALA A 322 6.51 13.09 -11.60
N PHE A 323 6.67 11.97 -10.88
CA PHE A 323 7.45 10.82 -11.33
C PHE A 323 6.96 10.22 -12.64
N LEU A 324 5.64 10.15 -12.87
CA LEU A 324 5.05 9.65 -14.13
C LEU A 324 5.21 10.67 -15.26
N LYS A 325 5.02 11.96 -14.96
CA LYS A 325 5.27 13.04 -15.91
C LYS A 325 6.73 13.03 -16.37
N ARG A 326 7.66 12.94 -15.43
CA ARG A 326 9.10 12.87 -15.72
C ARG A 326 9.43 11.65 -16.58
N ALA A 327 8.96 10.46 -16.19
CA ALA A 327 9.17 9.24 -16.97
C ALA A 327 8.60 9.35 -18.39
N THR A 328 7.48 10.06 -18.57
CA THR A 328 6.89 10.30 -19.91
C THR A 328 7.80 11.15 -20.79
N ILE A 329 8.38 12.23 -20.24
CA ILE A 329 9.28 13.11 -21.00
C ILE A 329 10.61 12.40 -21.31
N LEU A 330 11.16 11.66 -20.34
CA LEU A 330 12.38 10.87 -20.54
C LEU A 330 12.20 9.76 -21.59
N MET A 331 11.01 9.14 -21.63
CA MET A 331 10.67 8.19 -22.69
C MET A 331 10.73 8.84 -24.08
N LEU A 332 10.15 10.05 -24.24
CA LEU A 332 10.24 10.77 -25.52
C LEU A 332 11.67 11.18 -25.86
N GLU A 333 12.46 11.60 -24.86
CA GLU A 333 13.88 11.90 -25.04
C GLU A 333 14.63 10.69 -25.59
N GLN A 334 14.46 9.52 -24.97
CA GLN A 334 15.13 8.30 -25.40
C GLN A 334 14.67 7.85 -26.79
N ARG A 335 13.37 7.96 -27.09
CA ARG A 335 12.80 7.61 -28.39
C ARG A 335 13.27 8.53 -29.52
N CYS A 336 13.88 9.68 -29.21
CA CYS A 336 14.55 10.50 -30.22
C CYS A 336 15.76 9.81 -30.87
N ASP A 337 16.36 8.81 -30.21
CA ASP A 337 17.51 8.07 -30.74
C ASP A 337 17.11 6.91 -31.69
N ASP A 338 15.82 6.57 -31.74
CA ASP A 338 15.26 5.62 -32.71
C ASP A 338 15.05 6.30 -34.07
N SER A 339 15.40 5.63 -35.18
CA SER A 339 15.37 6.25 -36.51
C SER A 339 13.97 6.62 -36.97
N ASP A 340 12.96 5.82 -36.61
CA ASP A 340 11.59 6.00 -37.09
C ASP A 340 10.79 6.86 -36.11
N ASP A 341 10.87 6.56 -34.81
CA ASP A 341 10.18 7.34 -33.79
C ASP A 341 10.79 8.72 -33.62
N GLY A 342 12.12 8.86 -33.70
CA GLY A 342 12.80 10.13 -33.48
C GLY A 342 12.45 11.20 -34.51
N ALA A 343 12.33 10.82 -35.78
CA ALA A 343 11.88 11.73 -36.83
C ALA A 343 10.44 12.22 -36.59
N ARG A 344 9.54 11.31 -36.20
CA ARG A 344 8.12 11.60 -35.92
C ARG A 344 7.95 12.48 -34.68
N ILE A 345 8.68 12.19 -33.60
CA ILE A 345 8.70 13.02 -32.39
C ILE A 345 9.19 14.42 -32.73
N PHE A 346 10.27 14.51 -33.50
CA PHE A 346 10.83 15.79 -33.91
C PHE A 346 9.83 16.62 -34.72
N GLU A 347 9.22 16.05 -35.76
CA GLU A 347 8.22 16.73 -36.57
C GLU A 347 7.05 17.23 -35.71
N TRP A 348 6.47 16.34 -34.91
CA TRP A 348 5.30 16.62 -34.09
C TRP A 348 5.57 17.71 -33.04
N LEU A 349 6.60 17.56 -32.21
CA LEU A 349 6.87 18.52 -31.14
C LEU A 349 7.35 19.88 -31.67
N SER A 350 8.12 19.89 -32.76
CA SER A 350 8.59 21.15 -33.36
C SER A 350 7.44 21.96 -33.95
N GLU A 351 6.45 21.30 -34.56
CA GLU A 351 5.23 21.97 -35.02
C GLU A 351 4.47 22.60 -33.86
N GLN A 352 4.22 21.82 -32.80
CA GLN A 352 3.54 22.26 -31.59
C GLN A 352 4.24 23.42 -30.86
N ILE A 353 5.57 23.45 -30.88
CA ILE A 353 6.37 24.54 -30.30
C ILE A 353 6.24 25.80 -31.16
N ARG A 354 6.39 25.71 -32.48
CA ARG A 354 6.26 26.84 -33.41
C ARG A 354 4.87 27.48 -33.37
N GLU A 355 3.82 26.68 -33.23
CA GLU A 355 2.46 27.20 -33.07
C GLU A 355 2.33 28.11 -31.83
N ARG A 356 2.99 27.74 -30.72
CA ARG A 356 2.99 28.54 -29.48
C ARG A 356 3.85 29.79 -29.58
N GLU A 357 5.00 29.70 -30.24
CA GLU A 357 5.85 30.86 -30.54
C GLU A 357 5.06 31.90 -31.35
N ALA A 358 4.29 31.46 -32.35
CA ALA A 358 3.45 32.33 -33.18
C ALA A 358 2.27 32.95 -32.42
N LEU A 359 1.71 32.24 -31.42
CA LEU A 359 0.65 32.78 -30.55
C LEU A 359 1.16 33.80 -29.52
N ALA A 360 2.44 33.72 -29.16
CA ALA A 360 3.07 34.61 -28.18
C ALA A 360 3.65 35.90 -28.78
N ALA A 361 3.88 35.93 -30.09
CA ALA A 361 4.34 37.08 -30.88
C ALA A 361 3.17 38.01 -31.27
#